data_AF-A0A8H8S591-F1
#
_entry.id   AF-A0A8H8S591-F1
#
_cell.length_a   1.000
_cell.length_b   1.000
_cell.length_c   1.000
_cell.angle_alpha   90.00
_cell.angle_beta   90.00
_cell.angle_gamma   90.00
#
_symmetry.space_group_name_H-M   'P 1'
#
loop_
_entity.id
_entity.type
_entity.pdbx_description
1 polymer ?
#
loop_
_entity_poly.entity_id
_entity_poly.type
_entity_poly.pdbx_seq_one_letter_code
_entity_poly.pdbx_strand_id
1 'polypeptide(L)'
;IIRTDHLTINLVMKDENEEHNFQLFRECLSTPLIEKSSIAPTKKARKARAGRKTAIKPISASTEEPDDAAELADFIDYVATEIFTNLPPELQTLTYSTWLNTPSLQSQYSIPVPQDTISKLINTLPLAITDTLTTYSILTPTKTTLEFLTPVLTSYLETLTTAPPAAAQLRAKATECEICLREWVPLTFHHLIPRAVHAKALKRGWHTEDRLESVAWLCRACHSFVHRVASHEELARDWFTVERLMEREDVRRFGEWVGRVRWKAT
;
A
#
# COMPACT_ATOMS: atom_id res chain seq x y z
N ILE A 1 -25.76 -12.79 18.90
CA ILE A 1 -25.62 -12.67 17.43
C ILE A 1 -24.53 -11.63 17.15
N ILE A 2 -23.27 -11.91 17.54
CA ILE A 2 -22.13 -10.95 17.41
C ILE A 2 -20.87 -11.67 16.87
N ARG A 3 -20.91 -12.99 16.69
CA ARG A 3 -19.74 -13.80 16.33
C ARG A 3 -19.52 -13.94 14.81
N THR A 4 -20.54 -13.59 14.00
CA THR A 4 -20.49 -13.66 12.53
C THR A 4 -19.82 -12.44 11.91
N ASP A 5 -19.96 -11.24 12.49
CA ASP A 5 -19.44 -10.01 11.87
C ASP A 5 -17.91 -9.89 11.99
N HIS A 6 -17.33 -10.36 13.08
CA HIS A 6 -15.88 -10.22 13.33
C HIS A 6 -15.02 -11.09 12.39
N LEU A 7 -15.54 -12.25 11.96
CA LEU A 7 -14.87 -13.12 10.99
C LEU A 7 -14.92 -12.52 9.59
N THR A 8 -16.06 -11.97 9.19
CA THR A 8 -16.21 -11.31 7.89
C THR A 8 -15.34 -10.05 7.80
N ILE A 9 -15.29 -9.22 8.85
CA ILE A 9 -14.42 -8.04 8.89
C ILE A 9 -12.94 -8.44 8.82
N ASN A 10 -12.53 -9.48 9.55
CA ASN A 10 -11.14 -9.95 9.49
C ASN A 10 -10.75 -10.51 8.11
N LEU A 11 -11.68 -11.15 7.40
CA LEU A 11 -11.44 -11.66 6.05
C LEU A 11 -11.37 -10.51 5.02
N VAL A 12 -12.27 -9.52 5.11
CA VAL A 12 -12.25 -8.33 4.23
C VAL A 12 -10.98 -7.51 4.45
N MET A 13 -10.60 -7.27 5.71
CA MET A 13 -9.35 -6.56 6.04
C MET A 13 -8.11 -7.34 5.61
N LYS A 14 -8.17 -8.69 5.60
CA LYS A 14 -7.08 -9.51 5.09
C LYS A 14 -6.93 -9.33 3.58
N ASP A 15 -8.04 -9.35 2.84
CA ASP A 15 -8.09 -9.15 1.39
C ASP A 15 -7.59 -7.76 0.98
N GLU A 16 -8.00 -6.70 1.70
CA GLU A 16 -7.54 -5.33 1.45
C GLU A 16 -6.04 -5.14 1.72
N ASN A 17 -5.51 -5.70 2.82
CA ASN A 17 -4.08 -5.62 3.12
C ASN A 17 -3.25 -6.45 2.14
N GLU A 18 -3.75 -7.61 1.72
CA GLU A 18 -3.10 -8.48 0.72
C GLU A 18 -2.99 -7.78 -0.64
N GLU A 19 -4.08 -7.18 -1.12
CA GLU A 19 -4.08 -6.40 -2.37
C GLU A 19 -3.14 -5.18 -2.27
N HIS A 20 -3.20 -4.43 -1.17
CA HIS A 20 -2.30 -3.30 -0.96
C HIS A 20 -0.82 -3.72 -1.00
N ASN A 21 -0.49 -4.80 -0.30
CA ASN A 21 0.86 -5.33 -0.24
C ASN A 21 1.33 -5.91 -1.57
N PHE A 22 0.43 -6.53 -2.34
CA PHE A 22 0.71 -6.96 -3.70
C PHE A 22 1.11 -5.77 -4.59
N GLN A 23 0.35 -4.67 -4.54
CA GLN A 23 0.66 -3.47 -5.33
C GLN A 23 2.00 -2.85 -4.90
N LEU A 24 2.30 -2.79 -3.61
CA LEU A 24 3.60 -2.34 -3.11
C LEU A 24 4.75 -3.24 -3.61
N PHE A 25 4.59 -4.55 -3.52
CA PHE A 25 5.59 -5.50 -3.99
C PHE A 25 5.82 -5.37 -5.52
N ARG A 26 4.73 -5.25 -6.28
CA ARG A 26 4.75 -5.00 -7.73
C ARG A 26 5.52 -3.72 -8.07
N GLU A 27 5.31 -2.64 -7.32
CA GLU A 27 6.06 -1.39 -7.49
C GLU A 27 7.56 -1.60 -7.25
N CYS A 28 7.93 -2.25 -6.15
CA CYS A 28 9.33 -2.60 -5.84
C CYS A 28 9.98 -3.46 -6.93
N LEU A 29 9.23 -4.40 -7.53
CA LEU A 29 9.71 -5.26 -8.61
C LEU A 29 9.80 -4.53 -9.96
N SER A 30 8.90 -3.59 -10.23
CA SER A 30 8.84 -2.87 -11.50
C SER A 30 10.08 -2.00 -11.74
N THR A 31 10.61 -1.39 -10.69
CA THR A 31 11.75 -0.46 -10.76
C THR A 31 12.99 -1.10 -11.41
N PRO A 32 13.52 -2.23 -10.91
CA PRO A 32 14.67 -2.88 -11.53
C PRO A 32 14.37 -3.52 -12.89
N LEU A 33 13.11 -3.89 -13.17
CA LEU A 33 12.71 -4.45 -14.48
C LEU A 33 12.68 -3.38 -15.58
N ILE A 34 12.15 -2.20 -15.28
CA ILE A 34 12.13 -1.06 -16.19
C ILE A 34 13.55 -0.53 -16.45
N GLU A 35 14.39 -0.47 -15.42
CA GLU A 35 15.81 -0.10 -15.59
C GLU A 35 16.52 -1.08 -16.53
N LYS A 36 16.24 -2.38 -16.41
CA LYS A 36 16.84 -3.39 -17.29
C LYS A 36 16.31 -3.36 -18.73
N SER A 37 15.01 -3.13 -18.93
CA SER A 37 14.42 -3.07 -20.27
C SER A 37 14.88 -1.82 -21.04
N SER A 38 15.04 -0.69 -20.36
CA SER A 38 15.54 0.56 -20.97
C SER A 38 17.03 0.53 -21.33
N ILE A 39 17.82 -0.36 -20.71
CA ILE A 39 19.26 -0.56 -21.01
C ILE A 39 19.46 -1.58 -22.16
N ALA A 40 18.43 -2.35 -22.54
CA ALA A 40 18.51 -3.20 -23.70
C ALA A 40 18.79 -2.34 -24.95
N PRO A 41 19.81 -2.66 -25.76
CA PRO A 41 20.14 -1.85 -26.93
C PRO A 41 18.92 -1.85 -27.85
N THR A 42 18.32 -0.67 -28.04
CA THR A 42 17.37 -0.42 -29.13
C THR A 42 17.97 -1.05 -30.38
N LYS A 43 17.23 -1.98 -31.02
CA LYS A 43 17.69 -2.64 -32.24
C LYS A 43 18.08 -1.53 -33.21
N LYS A 44 19.39 -1.28 -33.37
CA LYS A 44 19.89 -0.25 -34.27
C LYS A 44 19.34 -0.57 -35.65
N ALA A 45 18.44 0.28 -36.15
CA ALA A 45 17.99 0.24 -37.52
C ALA A 45 19.23 0.13 -38.41
N ARG A 46 19.39 -1.01 -39.10
CA ARG A 46 20.54 -1.24 -39.98
C ARG A 46 20.51 -0.12 -41.01
N LYS A 47 21.50 0.78 -40.98
CA LYS A 47 21.72 1.77 -42.03
C LYS A 47 21.83 1.02 -43.35
N ALA A 48 20.79 1.12 -44.18
CA ALA A 48 20.80 0.58 -45.52
C ALA A 48 21.94 1.26 -46.31
N ARG A 49 22.91 0.45 -46.72
CA ARG A 49 24.03 0.88 -47.56
C ARG A 49 23.43 1.26 -48.92
N ALA A 50 23.60 2.53 -49.32
CA ALA A 50 23.06 3.06 -50.56
C ALA A 50 23.57 2.26 -51.78
N GLY A 51 22.65 1.62 -52.49
CA GLY A 51 22.93 0.80 -53.67
C GLY A 51 21.74 0.75 -54.63
N ARG A 52 21.68 1.75 -55.52
CA ARG A 52 21.13 1.75 -56.89
C ARG A 52 19.67 1.28 -57.14
N LYS A 53 18.80 2.28 -57.27
CA LYS A 53 17.68 2.48 -58.23
C LYS A 53 17.01 1.21 -58.81
N THR A 54 15.81 0.88 -58.31
CA THR A 54 14.56 0.74 -59.07
C THR A 54 13.40 0.59 -58.08
N ALA A 55 12.30 1.29 -58.37
CA ALA A 55 11.22 1.58 -57.43
C ALA A 55 10.25 0.41 -57.25
N ILE A 56 10.08 -0.05 -56.00
CA ILE A 56 8.84 -0.59 -55.46
C ILE A 56 8.73 -0.01 -54.04
N LYS A 57 7.68 0.77 -53.78
CA LYS A 57 7.38 1.39 -52.48
C LYS A 57 7.09 0.27 -51.46
N PRO A 58 7.85 0.11 -50.36
CA PRO A 58 7.36 -0.63 -49.22
C PRO A 58 6.49 0.31 -48.38
N ILE A 59 5.41 -0.26 -47.85
CA ILE A 59 4.48 0.35 -46.91
C ILE A 59 5.29 0.79 -45.68
N SER A 60 5.29 2.09 -45.40
CA SER A 60 5.69 2.63 -44.12
C SER A 60 4.59 2.31 -43.11
N ALA A 61 4.73 1.21 -42.38
CA ALA A 61 4.01 1.01 -41.14
C ALA A 61 4.91 1.49 -40.00
N SER A 62 4.72 2.75 -39.63
CA SER A 62 5.17 3.34 -38.39
C SER A 62 4.10 3.11 -37.33
N THR A 63 4.37 2.30 -36.30
CA THR A 63 3.89 2.38 -34.89
C THR A 63 4.09 1.02 -34.18
N GLU A 64 5.23 0.80 -33.53
CA GLU A 64 5.49 -0.38 -32.64
C GLU A 64 5.63 0.01 -31.15
N GLU A 65 5.34 1.26 -30.78
CA GLU A 65 5.56 1.76 -29.40
C GLU A 65 4.48 1.40 -28.35
N PRO A 66 3.20 1.10 -28.67
CA PRO A 66 2.21 0.75 -27.63
C PRO A 66 2.24 -0.73 -27.22
N ASP A 67 2.85 -1.61 -28.01
CA ASP A 67 2.86 -3.07 -27.76
C ASP A 67 3.89 -3.44 -26.69
N ASP A 68 5.13 -2.95 -26.85
CA ASP A 68 6.26 -3.26 -25.95
C ASP A 68 6.02 -2.84 -24.48
N ALA A 69 5.34 -1.71 -24.27
CA ALA A 69 5.06 -1.20 -22.92
C ALA A 69 3.93 -1.98 -22.23
N ALA A 70 2.92 -2.40 -23.00
CA ALA A 70 1.83 -3.23 -22.49
C ALA A 70 2.33 -4.64 -22.17
N GLU A 71 3.13 -5.24 -23.07
CA GLU A 71 3.78 -6.53 -22.84
C GLU A 71 4.68 -6.51 -21.60
N LEU A 72 5.43 -5.42 -21.37
CA LEU A 72 6.24 -5.27 -20.17
C LEU A 72 5.39 -5.17 -18.89
N ALA A 73 4.26 -4.48 -18.94
CA ALA A 73 3.36 -4.37 -17.80
C ALA A 73 2.73 -5.73 -17.45
N ASP A 74 2.24 -6.47 -18.44
CA ASP A 74 1.70 -7.83 -18.28
C ASP A 74 2.76 -8.80 -17.74
N PHE A 75 4.01 -8.65 -18.21
CA PHE A 75 5.14 -9.42 -17.69
C PHE A 75 5.45 -9.10 -16.23
N ILE A 76 5.46 -7.82 -15.84
CA ILE A 76 5.63 -7.41 -14.44
C ILE A 76 4.53 -8.01 -13.58
N ASP A 77 3.28 -7.97 -14.04
CA ASP A 77 2.12 -8.51 -13.32
C ASP A 77 2.24 -10.02 -13.11
N TYR A 78 2.61 -10.74 -14.17
CA TYR A 78 2.84 -12.19 -14.11
C TYR A 78 3.92 -12.55 -13.09
N VAL A 79 5.10 -11.92 -13.17
CA VAL A 79 6.21 -12.23 -12.25
C VAL A 79 5.89 -11.77 -10.82
N ALA A 80 5.24 -10.62 -10.66
CA ALA A 80 4.81 -10.14 -9.35
C ALA A 80 3.86 -11.12 -8.69
N THR A 81 2.85 -11.60 -9.44
CA THR A 81 1.85 -12.57 -8.97
C THR A 81 2.51 -13.89 -8.58
N GLU A 82 3.37 -14.42 -9.45
CA GLU A 82 4.05 -15.69 -9.21
C GLU A 82 4.96 -15.63 -7.97
N ILE A 83 5.71 -14.54 -7.78
CA ILE A 83 6.56 -14.41 -6.59
C ILE A 83 5.71 -14.16 -5.34
N PHE A 84 4.78 -13.22 -5.39
CA PHE A 84 4.01 -12.77 -4.22
C PHE A 84 3.15 -13.89 -3.62
N THR A 85 2.46 -14.66 -4.46
CA THR A 85 1.64 -15.81 -4.02
C THR A 85 2.46 -16.93 -3.38
N ASN A 86 3.76 -17.01 -3.69
CA ASN A 86 4.70 -17.96 -3.08
C ASN A 86 5.48 -17.38 -1.89
N LEU A 87 5.29 -16.09 -1.54
CA LEU A 87 5.82 -15.55 -0.29
C LEU A 87 5.07 -16.13 0.91
N PRO A 88 5.69 -16.16 2.12
CA PRO A 88 4.99 -16.53 3.34
C PRO A 88 3.69 -15.73 3.52
N PRO A 89 2.57 -16.35 3.92
CA PRO A 89 1.29 -15.67 4.09
C PRO A 89 1.36 -14.47 5.04
N GLU A 90 2.27 -14.52 6.01
CA GLU A 90 2.50 -13.42 6.95
C GLU A 90 3.00 -12.16 6.23
N LEU A 91 3.83 -12.29 5.19
CA LEU A 91 4.35 -11.17 4.39
C LEU A 91 3.34 -10.65 3.37
N GLN A 92 2.41 -11.48 2.94
CA GLN A 92 1.36 -11.06 2.02
C GLN A 92 0.41 -10.06 2.69
N THR A 93 0.17 -10.19 4.00
CA THR A 93 -0.77 -9.31 4.73
C THR A 93 -0.10 -8.49 5.84
N LEU A 94 1.24 -8.43 5.89
CA LEU A 94 1.96 -7.74 6.96
C LEU A 94 1.65 -6.24 6.94
N THR A 95 1.46 -5.66 8.11
CA THR A 95 1.42 -4.21 8.31
C THR A 95 2.44 -3.77 9.36
N TYR A 96 2.84 -2.49 9.35
CA TYR A 96 3.71 -1.92 10.38
C TYR A 96 3.18 -2.20 11.80
N SER A 97 1.87 -2.04 12.01
CA SER A 97 1.22 -2.28 13.31
C SER A 97 1.35 -3.75 13.74
N THR A 98 1.10 -4.70 12.84
CA THR A 98 1.24 -6.14 13.16
C THR A 98 2.70 -6.54 13.41
N TRP A 99 3.64 -5.97 12.65
CA TRP A 99 5.07 -6.19 12.86
C TRP A 99 5.53 -5.62 14.21
N LEU A 100 5.15 -4.38 14.52
CA LEU A 100 5.52 -3.69 15.75
C LEU A 100 5.00 -4.43 16.99
N ASN A 101 3.81 -5.01 16.92
CA ASN A 101 3.16 -5.66 18.06
C ASN A 101 3.44 -7.17 18.16
N THR A 102 4.27 -7.74 17.28
CA THR A 102 4.56 -9.18 17.25
C THR A 102 6.08 -9.44 17.33
N PRO A 103 6.62 -9.83 18.50
CA PRO A 103 8.07 -9.99 18.70
C PRO A 103 8.75 -11.00 17.77
N SER A 104 8.06 -12.06 17.36
CA SER A 104 8.58 -13.02 16.38
C SER A 104 8.79 -12.40 15.00
N LEU A 105 7.85 -11.56 14.54
CA LEU A 105 7.95 -10.85 13.26
C LEU A 105 9.06 -9.79 13.30
N GLN A 106 9.23 -9.10 14.43
CA GLN A 106 10.37 -8.18 14.61
C GLN A 106 11.72 -8.88 14.50
N SER A 107 11.82 -10.07 15.10
CA SER A 107 13.06 -10.87 15.08
C SER A 107 13.37 -11.42 13.69
N GLN A 108 12.33 -11.77 12.92
CA GLN A 108 12.47 -12.36 11.59
C GLN A 108 12.70 -11.31 10.48
N TYR A 109 12.04 -10.16 10.60
CA TYR A 109 12.03 -9.08 9.62
C TYR A 109 12.54 -7.76 10.24
N SER A 110 13.71 -7.81 10.87
CA SER A 110 14.38 -6.61 11.38
C SER A 110 15.00 -5.79 10.25
N ILE A 111 15.16 -4.48 10.44
CA ILE A 111 15.95 -3.62 9.54
C ILE A 111 17.34 -3.35 10.17
N PRO A 112 18.47 -3.52 9.45
CA PRO A 112 18.58 -4.04 8.09
C PRO A 112 18.20 -5.52 7.98
N VAL A 113 17.60 -5.92 6.86
CA VAL A 113 17.11 -7.28 6.65
C VAL A 113 18.29 -8.27 6.61
N PRO A 114 18.31 -9.32 7.46
CA PRO A 114 19.37 -10.32 7.43
C PRO A 114 19.42 -11.07 6.10
N GLN A 115 20.63 -11.29 5.56
CA GLN A 115 20.81 -12.02 4.29
C GLN A 115 20.27 -13.46 4.34
N ASP A 116 20.32 -14.11 5.49
CA ASP A 116 19.75 -15.45 5.71
C ASP A 116 18.23 -15.45 5.53
N THR A 117 17.53 -14.42 6.01
CA THR A 117 16.08 -14.26 5.81
C THR A 117 15.75 -14.14 4.33
N ILE A 118 16.47 -13.29 3.59
CA ILE A 118 16.26 -13.09 2.14
C ILE A 118 16.54 -14.38 1.37
N SER A 119 17.63 -15.07 1.71
CA SER A 119 18.00 -16.33 1.07
C SER A 119 16.93 -17.41 1.29
N LYS A 120 16.39 -17.52 2.51
CA LYS A 120 15.28 -18.43 2.82
C LYS A 120 14.04 -18.12 1.99
N LEU A 121 13.64 -16.84 1.88
CA LEU A 121 12.48 -16.42 1.08
C LEU A 121 12.65 -16.76 -0.40
N ILE A 122 13.85 -16.60 -0.95
CA ILE A 122 14.12 -16.89 -2.36
C ILE A 122 14.21 -18.39 -2.60
N ASN A 123 14.75 -19.16 -1.67
CA ASN A 123 14.84 -20.62 -1.77
C ASN A 123 13.47 -21.32 -1.69
N THR A 124 12.43 -20.67 -1.15
CA THR A 124 11.06 -21.20 -1.16
C THR A 124 10.32 -20.95 -2.48
N LEU A 125 10.86 -20.12 -3.36
CA LEU A 125 10.23 -19.78 -4.63
C LEU A 125 10.36 -20.94 -5.66
N PRO A 126 9.32 -21.19 -6.48
CA PRO A 126 9.42 -22.13 -7.58
C PRO A 126 10.57 -21.83 -8.56
N LEU A 127 11.27 -22.87 -9.03
CA LEU A 127 12.33 -22.73 -10.03
C LEU A 127 11.84 -22.10 -11.34
N ALA A 128 10.55 -22.24 -11.65
CA ALA A 128 9.89 -21.62 -12.80
C ALA A 128 10.09 -20.08 -12.85
N ILE A 129 10.21 -19.43 -11.69
CA ILE A 129 10.52 -17.99 -11.62
C ILE A 129 11.93 -17.72 -12.15
N THR A 130 12.91 -18.54 -11.76
CA THR A 130 14.29 -18.40 -12.25
C THR A 130 14.37 -18.67 -13.75
N ASP A 131 13.64 -19.67 -14.24
CA ASP A 131 13.57 -19.98 -15.67
C ASP A 131 12.92 -18.84 -16.46
N THR A 132 11.85 -18.25 -15.94
CA THR A 132 11.20 -17.07 -16.52
C THR A 132 12.17 -15.90 -16.58
N LEU A 133 12.80 -15.54 -15.45
CA LEU A 133 13.74 -14.42 -15.40
C LEU A 133 14.97 -14.62 -16.32
N THR A 134 15.40 -15.86 -16.50
CA THR A 134 16.48 -16.23 -17.43
C THR A 134 16.01 -16.11 -18.89
N THR A 135 14.81 -16.64 -19.20
CA THR A 135 14.23 -16.64 -20.55
C THR A 135 14.07 -15.22 -21.09
N TYR A 136 13.62 -14.30 -20.25
CA TYR A 136 13.47 -12.89 -20.59
C TYR A 136 14.77 -12.08 -20.47
N SER A 137 15.93 -12.74 -20.30
CA SER A 137 17.27 -12.12 -20.22
C SER A 137 17.42 -11.06 -19.09
N ILE A 138 16.60 -11.15 -18.06
CA ILE A 138 16.67 -10.26 -16.88
C ILE A 138 17.86 -10.64 -16.01
N LEU A 139 18.13 -11.94 -15.89
CA LEU A 139 19.34 -12.47 -15.28
C LEU A 139 20.47 -12.46 -16.31
N THR A 140 21.52 -11.68 -16.03
CA THR A 140 22.78 -11.80 -16.76
C THR A 140 23.52 -13.07 -16.29
N PRO A 141 24.44 -13.66 -17.09
CA PRO A 141 25.17 -14.87 -16.70
C PRO A 141 25.91 -14.79 -15.36
N THR A 142 26.17 -13.57 -14.89
CA THR A 142 26.83 -13.27 -13.62
C THR A 142 25.88 -12.90 -12.48
N LYS A 143 24.59 -12.68 -12.74
CA LYS A 143 23.62 -12.19 -11.74
C LYS A 143 22.62 -13.29 -11.42
N THR A 144 22.64 -13.76 -10.17
CA THR A 144 21.73 -14.82 -9.70
C THR A 144 20.33 -14.27 -9.38
N THR A 145 19.33 -15.15 -9.31
CA THR A 145 17.98 -14.80 -8.80
C THR A 145 18.07 -14.15 -7.42
N LEU A 146 18.99 -14.63 -6.57
CA LEU A 146 19.28 -14.07 -5.26
C LEU A 146 19.70 -12.59 -5.37
N GLU A 147 20.68 -12.28 -6.21
CA GLU A 147 21.16 -10.91 -6.42
C GLU A 147 20.13 -9.99 -7.09
N PHE A 148 19.20 -10.55 -7.87
CA PHE A 148 18.12 -9.77 -8.49
C PHE A 148 17.00 -9.44 -7.49
N LEU A 149 16.52 -10.43 -6.73
CA LEU A 149 15.39 -10.25 -5.82
C LEU A 149 15.76 -9.66 -4.47
N THR A 150 17.03 -9.74 -4.05
CA THR A 150 17.50 -9.14 -2.78
C THR A 150 17.09 -7.67 -2.63
N PRO A 151 17.42 -6.74 -3.55
CA PRO A 151 17.02 -5.34 -3.40
C PRO A 151 15.50 -5.13 -3.45
N VAL A 152 14.76 -5.96 -4.20
CA VAL A 152 13.29 -5.90 -4.28
C VAL A 152 12.67 -6.27 -2.93
N LEU A 153 13.06 -7.41 -2.37
CA LEU A 153 12.56 -7.89 -1.08
C LEU A 153 12.99 -7.00 0.07
N THR A 154 14.22 -6.49 0.05
CA THR A 154 14.69 -5.51 1.04
C THR A 154 13.82 -4.24 0.99
N SER A 155 13.61 -3.66 -0.19
CA SER A 155 12.77 -2.47 -0.35
C SER A 155 11.35 -2.73 0.14
N TYR A 156 10.75 -3.86 -0.23
CA TYR A 156 9.41 -4.24 0.19
C TYR A 156 9.30 -4.37 1.71
N LEU A 157 10.23 -5.11 2.35
CA LEU A 157 10.25 -5.28 3.80
C LEU A 157 10.50 -3.97 4.54
N GLU A 158 11.41 -3.13 4.05
CA GLU A 158 11.66 -1.80 4.61
C GLU A 158 10.40 -0.94 4.56
N THR A 159 9.65 -0.94 3.45
CA THR A 159 8.39 -0.22 3.34
C THR A 159 7.35 -0.73 4.35
N LEU A 160 7.19 -2.04 4.49
CA LEU A 160 6.22 -2.64 5.43
C LEU A 160 6.54 -2.38 6.91
N THR A 161 7.82 -2.26 7.23
CA THR A 161 8.32 -2.16 8.61
C THR A 161 8.74 -0.74 9.00
N THR A 162 8.65 0.21 8.06
CA THR A 162 8.85 1.63 8.36
C THR A 162 7.61 2.22 9.01
N ALA A 163 7.82 3.03 10.05
CA ALA A 163 6.73 3.71 10.74
C ALA A 163 6.00 4.65 9.78
N PRO A 164 4.65 4.63 9.73
CA PRO A 164 3.91 5.57 8.91
C PRO A 164 4.21 7.01 9.36
N PRO A 165 4.16 7.99 8.44
CA PRO A 165 4.41 9.38 8.76
C PRO A 165 3.45 9.87 9.86
N ALA A 166 3.97 10.70 10.76
CA ALA A 166 3.18 11.22 11.86
C ALA A 166 1.90 11.90 11.35
N ALA A 167 0.76 11.60 11.97
CA ALA A 167 -0.55 12.10 11.59
C ALA A 167 -0.63 13.63 11.34
N ALA A 168 0.14 14.42 12.11
CA ALA A 168 0.22 15.86 11.93
C ALA A 168 0.79 16.28 10.56
N GLN A 169 1.73 15.50 10.01
CA GLN A 169 2.32 15.75 8.68
C GLN A 169 1.31 15.50 7.55
N LEU A 170 0.28 14.70 7.81
CA LEU A 170 -0.80 14.42 6.87
C LEU A 170 -1.82 15.55 6.75
N ARG A 171 -1.71 16.63 7.55
CA ARG A 171 -2.59 17.81 7.46
C ARG A 171 -2.68 18.35 6.04
N ALA A 172 -1.56 18.43 5.33
CA ALA A 172 -1.50 18.99 3.98
C ALA A 172 -2.25 18.13 2.95
N LYS A 173 -2.43 16.84 3.24
CA LYS A 173 -3.16 15.90 2.37
C LYS A 173 -4.67 15.91 2.64
N ALA A 174 -5.12 16.37 3.81
CA ALA A 174 -6.53 16.45 4.15
C ALA A 174 -7.21 17.64 3.47
N THR A 175 -7.94 17.35 2.38
CA THR A 175 -8.66 18.33 1.55
C THR A 175 -10.09 18.57 2.02
N GLU A 176 -10.71 17.59 2.67
CA GLU A 176 -12.11 17.64 3.09
C GLU A 176 -12.33 17.06 4.49
N CYS A 177 -13.50 17.32 5.05
CA CYS A 177 -13.89 16.74 6.33
C CYS A 177 -14.26 15.26 6.18
N GLU A 178 -13.61 14.38 6.93
CA GLU A 178 -13.79 12.92 6.81
C GLU A 178 -15.19 12.38 7.21
N ILE A 179 -16.07 13.22 7.80
CA ILE A 179 -17.46 12.84 8.13
C ILE A 179 -18.47 13.47 7.18
N CYS A 180 -18.32 14.76 6.84
CA CYS A 180 -19.32 15.50 6.06
C CYS A 180 -18.88 15.86 4.64
N LEU A 181 -17.66 15.47 4.24
CA LEU A 181 -17.08 15.61 2.90
C LEU A 181 -17.09 17.04 2.35
N ARG A 182 -17.01 18.03 3.25
CA ARG A 182 -16.89 19.44 2.86
C ARG A 182 -15.42 19.80 2.68
N GLU A 183 -15.06 20.24 1.48
CA GLU A 183 -13.71 20.70 1.12
C GLU A 183 -13.48 22.20 1.41
N TRP A 184 -14.54 23.02 1.41
CA TRP A 184 -14.43 24.48 1.54
C TRP A 184 -14.44 24.99 2.99
N VAL A 185 -14.30 24.12 3.99
CA VAL A 185 -14.35 24.48 5.41
C VAL A 185 -13.03 24.21 6.13
N PRO A 186 -12.64 25.04 7.12
CA PRO A 186 -11.44 24.77 7.90
C PRO A 186 -11.56 23.44 8.66
N LEU A 187 -10.52 22.61 8.54
CA LEU A 187 -10.38 21.35 9.25
C LEU A 187 -9.58 21.53 10.54
N THR A 188 -9.91 20.69 11.52
CA THR A 188 -9.30 20.64 12.84
C THR A 188 -8.82 19.22 13.13
N PHE A 189 -7.79 19.11 13.94
CA PHE A 189 -7.19 17.84 14.37
C PHE A 189 -8.03 17.21 15.49
N HIS A 190 -8.58 16.03 15.26
CA HIS A 190 -9.35 15.28 16.25
C HIS A 190 -8.65 13.94 16.56
N HIS A 191 -8.38 13.66 17.83
CA HIS A 191 -7.85 12.35 18.23
C HIS A 191 -9.01 11.36 18.33
N LEU A 192 -8.97 10.30 17.52
CA LEU A 192 -10.02 9.27 17.51
C LEU A 192 -10.05 8.48 18.82
N ILE A 193 -8.88 8.25 19.42
CA ILE A 193 -8.76 7.75 20.79
C ILE A 193 -8.40 8.93 21.69
N PRO A 194 -9.32 9.42 22.55
CA PRO A 194 -9.05 10.61 23.35
C PRO A 194 -7.84 10.43 24.27
N ARG A 195 -6.92 11.40 24.27
CA ARG A 195 -5.68 11.36 25.08
C ARG A 195 -5.94 11.12 26.57
N ALA A 196 -7.05 11.64 27.09
CA ALA A 196 -7.45 11.46 28.49
C ALA A 196 -7.67 9.99 28.88
N VAL A 197 -7.92 9.09 27.92
CA VAL A 197 -8.16 7.66 28.17
C VAL A 197 -7.05 6.75 27.62
N HIS A 198 -5.95 7.29 27.08
CA HIS A 198 -4.82 6.50 26.55
C HIS A 198 -4.28 5.48 27.57
N ALA A 199 -3.94 5.93 28.78
CA ALA A 199 -3.44 5.05 29.84
C ALA A 199 -4.46 3.94 30.20
N LYS A 200 -5.76 4.25 30.14
CA LYS A 200 -6.83 3.28 30.38
C LYS A 200 -6.95 2.30 29.22
N ALA A 201 -6.87 2.78 27.98
CA ALA A 201 -6.94 1.96 26.77
C ALA A 201 -5.81 0.91 26.74
N LEU A 202 -4.58 1.32 27.05
CA LEU A 202 -3.43 0.41 27.17
C LEU A 202 -3.63 -0.60 28.30
N LYS A 203 -3.96 -0.13 29.51
CA LYS A 203 -4.17 -1.00 30.68
C LYS A 203 -5.29 -2.03 30.45
N ARG A 204 -6.29 -1.70 29.64
CA ARG A 204 -7.42 -2.58 29.32
C ARG A 204 -7.20 -3.39 28.05
N GLY A 205 -6.09 -3.20 27.34
CA GLY A 205 -5.79 -3.87 26.07
C GLY A 205 -6.77 -3.53 24.95
N TRP A 206 -7.35 -2.32 24.97
CA TRP A 206 -8.23 -1.87 23.88
C TRP A 206 -7.42 -1.49 22.64
N HIS A 207 -6.23 -0.92 22.84
CA HIS A 207 -5.35 -0.43 21.79
C HIS A 207 -3.90 -0.68 22.17
N THR A 208 -3.05 -0.71 21.15
CA THR A 208 -1.59 -0.68 21.23
C THR A 208 -1.08 0.76 21.12
N GLU A 209 0.15 1.01 21.58
CA GLU A 209 0.74 2.36 21.60
C GLU A 209 0.74 3.03 20.22
N ASP A 210 0.96 2.29 19.13
CA ASP A 210 0.98 2.83 17.77
C ASP A 210 -0.39 3.34 17.29
N ARG A 211 -1.48 2.85 17.89
CA ARG A 211 -2.84 3.26 17.53
C ARG A 211 -3.31 4.50 18.28
N LEU A 212 -2.71 4.84 19.42
CA LEU A 212 -3.19 5.93 20.28
C LEU A 212 -3.16 7.31 19.62
N GLU A 213 -2.26 7.51 18.66
CA GLU A 213 -2.11 8.76 17.90
C GLU A 213 -2.95 8.78 16.61
N SER A 214 -3.92 7.85 16.46
CA SER A 214 -4.88 7.85 15.36
C SER A 214 -5.76 9.10 15.40
N VAL A 215 -5.90 9.76 14.27
CA VAL A 215 -6.62 11.05 14.17
C VAL A 215 -7.58 11.08 12.99
N ALA A 216 -8.48 12.06 13.02
CA ALA A 216 -9.29 12.48 11.89
C ALA A 216 -9.24 14.01 11.70
N TRP A 217 -9.33 14.44 10.45
CA TRP A 217 -9.45 15.83 10.02
C TRP A 217 -10.92 16.20 9.85
N LEU A 218 -11.45 16.87 10.88
CA LEU A 218 -12.86 17.19 10.96
C LEU A 218 -13.10 18.69 10.92
N CYS A 219 -14.14 19.12 10.23
CA CYS A 219 -14.62 20.49 10.37
C CYS A 219 -15.12 20.74 11.80
N ARG A 220 -15.14 22.00 12.24
CA ARG A 220 -15.56 22.37 13.62
C ARG A 220 -16.91 21.75 14.02
N ALA A 221 -17.89 21.74 13.12
CA ALA A 221 -19.22 21.20 13.40
C ALA A 221 -19.20 19.68 13.69
N CYS A 222 -18.50 18.91 12.86
CA CYS A 222 -18.35 17.46 13.04
C CYS A 222 -17.51 17.14 14.28
N HIS A 223 -16.41 17.87 14.50
CA HIS A 223 -15.58 17.71 15.69
C HIS A 223 -16.40 17.91 16.98
N SER A 224 -17.15 19.02 17.08
CA SER A 224 -18.02 19.25 18.24
C SER A 224 -19.13 18.21 18.38
N PHE A 225 -19.60 17.63 17.27
CA PHE A 225 -20.61 16.58 17.31
C PHE A 225 -20.05 15.27 17.86
N VAL A 226 -18.88 14.81 17.38
CA VAL A 226 -18.23 13.57 17.87
C VAL A 226 -17.98 13.61 19.38
N HIS A 227 -17.57 14.75 19.94
CA HIS A 227 -17.41 14.88 21.40
C HIS A 227 -18.73 14.81 22.20
N ARG A 228 -19.89 14.89 21.54
CA ARG A 228 -21.21 14.82 22.20
C ARG A 228 -21.90 13.48 22.02
N VAL A 229 -21.56 12.68 21.00
CA VAL A 229 -22.30 11.44 20.71
C VAL A 229 -21.95 10.28 21.63
N ALA A 230 -20.77 10.32 22.25
CA ALA A 230 -20.24 9.24 23.06
C ALA A 230 -19.25 9.79 24.10
N SER A 231 -19.14 9.09 25.23
CA SER A 231 -18.12 9.37 26.23
C SER A 231 -16.72 9.07 25.69
N HIS A 232 -15.68 9.62 26.32
CA HIS A 232 -14.30 9.34 25.90
C HIS A 232 -13.95 7.84 25.91
N GLU A 233 -14.55 7.07 26.82
CA GLU A 233 -14.32 5.63 26.88
C GLU A 233 -15.02 4.85 25.78
N GLU A 234 -16.27 5.24 25.43
CA GLU A 234 -16.99 4.65 24.31
C GLU A 234 -16.30 5.00 22.98
N LEU A 235 -15.83 6.25 22.82
CA LEU A 235 -15.03 6.65 21.65
C LEU A 235 -13.78 5.76 21.52
N ALA A 236 -13.02 5.60 22.61
CA ALA A 236 -11.83 4.76 22.59
C ALA A 236 -12.15 3.28 22.39
N ARG A 237 -13.22 2.74 22.96
CA ARG A 237 -13.50 1.29 22.89
C ARG A 237 -14.18 0.89 21.60
N ASP A 238 -15.19 1.63 21.19
CA ASP A 238 -16.16 1.19 20.20
C ASP A 238 -16.10 2.04 18.91
N TRP A 239 -15.66 3.30 18.98
CA TRP A 239 -15.73 4.29 17.90
C TRP A 239 -14.39 4.98 17.57
N PHE A 240 -13.31 4.20 17.55
CA PHE A 240 -11.93 4.70 17.46
C PHE A 240 -11.39 4.86 16.02
N THR A 241 -12.25 4.72 15.01
CA THR A 241 -11.93 5.05 13.61
C THR A 241 -13.08 5.85 12.98
N VAL A 242 -12.82 6.52 11.86
CA VAL A 242 -13.87 7.26 11.13
C VAL A 242 -14.94 6.30 10.61
N GLU A 243 -14.54 5.15 10.11
CA GLU A 243 -15.44 4.11 9.59
C GLU A 243 -16.40 3.66 10.70
N ARG A 244 -15.87 3.35 11.89
CA ARG A 244 -16.69 3.02 13.07
C ARG A 244 -17.60 4.16 13.47
N LEU A 245 -17.11 5.40 13.51
CA LEU A 245 -17.96 6.56 13.79
C LEU A 245 -19.13 6.65 12.79
N MET A 246 -18.90 6.36 11.51
CA MET A 246 -19.90 6.39 10.45
C MET A 246 -20.89 5.22 10.48
N GLU A 247 -20.57 4.12 11.18
CA GLU A 247 -21.55 3.05 11.47
C GLU A 247 -22.66 3.54 12.42
N ARG A 248 -22.40 4.60 13.21
CA ARG A 248 -23.44 5.19 14.04
C ARG A 248 -24.44 5.98 13.21
N GLU A 249 -25.71 5.66 13.40
CA GLU A 249 -26.79 6.31 12.67
C GLU A 249 -26.89 7.82 12.94
N ASP A 250 -26.59 8.26 14.17
CA ASP A 250 -26.60 9.68 14.55
C ASP A 250 -25.48 10.48 13.87
N VAL A 251 -24.26 9.93 13.84
CA VAL A 251 -23.10 10.52 13.12
C VAL A 251 -23.34 10.57 11.63
N ARG A 252 -23.79 9.46 11.02
CA ARG A 252 -24.03 9.42 9.58
C ARG A 252 -25.09 10.43 9.15
N ARG A 253 -26.25 10.46 9.82
CA ARG A 253 -27.31 11.44 9.54
C ARG A 253 -26.84 12.88 9.72
N PHE A 254 -26.07 13.13 10.78
CA PHE A 254 -25.51 14.46 11.03
C PHE A 254 -24.52 14.86 9.92
N GLY A 255 -23.62 13.97 9.51
CA GLY A 255 -22.67 14.19 8.42
C GLY A 255 -23.37 14.53 7.10
N GLU A 256 -24.35 13.71 6.70
CA GLU A 256 -25.16 13.92 5.49
C GLU A 256 -25.89 15.26 5.52
N TRP A 257 -26.45 15.64 6.67
CA TRP A 257 -27.14 16.92 6.83
C TRP A 257 -26.15 18.10 6.79
N VAL A 258 -25.11 18.08 7.62
CA VAL A 258 -24.10 19.15 7.71
C VAL A 258 -23.36 19.37 6.40
N GLY A 259 -23.12 18.31 5.62
CA GLY A 259 -22.50 18.38 4.31
C GLY A 259 -23.26 19.31 3.35
N ARG A 260 -24.61 19.34 3.47
CA ARG A 260 -25.48 20.20 2.65
C ARG A 260 -25.67 21.61 3.20
N VAL A 261 -25.27 21.86 4.46
CA VAL A 261 -25.46 23.19 5.07
C VAL A 261 -24.32 24.12 4.64
N ARG A 262 -24.70 25.19 3.93
CA ARG A 262 -23.81 26.31 3.63
C ARG A 262 -23.79 27.28 4.80
N TRP A 263 -22.72 27.21 5.61
CA TRP A 263 -22.53 28.14 6.72
C TRP A 263 -22.22 29.54 6.16
N LYS A 264 -23.03 30.55 6.51
CA LYS A 264 -22.62 31.94 6.36
C LYS A 264 -21.69 32.26 7.52
N ALA A 265 -20.42 32.54 7.23
CA ALA A 265 -19.54 33.14 8.22
C ALA A 265 -20.22 34.41 8.75
N THR A 266 -20.48 34.44 10.06
CA THR A 266 -20.93 35.64 10.77
C THR A 266 -19.69 36.30 11.37
#